data_AF-A0A929ER12-F1
#
_entry.id   AF-A0A929ER12-F1
#
_cell.length_a   1.000
_cell.length_b   1.000
_cell.length_c   1.000
_cell.angle_alpha   90.00
_cell.angle_beta   90.00
_cell.angle_gamma   90.00
#
_symmetry.space_group_name_H-M   'P 1'
#
loop_
_entity.id
_entity.type
_entity.pdbx_description
1 polymer ?
#
loop_
_entity_poly.entity_id
_entity_poly.type
_entity_poly.pdbx_seq_one_letter_code
_entity_poly.pdbx_strand_id
1 'polypeptide(L)'
;MPYIDQKLSLLLVLFFSPVLILAIHILFSRIALVIKSRRPPQFICVIAIIFANLPFILLLCALSLNPYRSGGGVSDFSIAPTLLYALIVFNLVGYTYFHIYNMSETARRVRILYDIYSKGSLAKSDIDESYKKDDMVAIRLERLLGLGQIRKEKGAYFLDGRVLYYGAVLLAFWSRLIGLSIMPDGYRKKR
;
A
#
# COMPACT_ATOMS: atom_id res chain seq x y z
N MET A 1 1.82 -17.47 34.03
CA MET A 1 2.55 -16.40 33.30
C MET A 1 1.60 -15.64 32.35
N PRO A 2 0.69 -14.80 32.86
CA PRO A 2 -0.27 -14.06 32.01
C PRO A 2 0.27 -12.77 31.38
N TYR A 3 1.33 -12.17 31.95
CA TYR A 3 1.91 -10.90 31.48
C TYR A 3 2.64 -10.96 30.14
N ILE A 4 3.26 -12.09 29.81
CA ILE A 4 3.96 -12.30 28.54
C ILE A 4 2.96 -12.32 27.38
N ASP A 5 1.74 -12.81 27.63
CA ASP A 5 0.67 -12.95 26.64
C ASP A 5 0.10 -11.58 26.19
N GLN A 6 -0.03 -10.61 27.10
CA GLN A 6 -0.59 -9.29 26.77
C GLN A 6 0.37 -8.44 25.93
N LYS A 7 1.67 -8.41 26.28
CA LYS A 7 2.69 -7.68 25.50
C LYS A 7 2.85 -8.27 24.09
N LEU A 8 2.83 -9.60 23.99
CA LEU A 8 2.86 -10.30 22.70
C LEU A 8 1.61 -9.98 21.87
N SER A 9 0.43 -10.00 22.49
CA SER A 9 -0.83 -9.63 21.81
C SER A 9 -0.78 -8.20 21.26
N LEU A 10 -0.30 -7.23 22.03
CA LEU A 10 -0.14 -5.84 21.57
C LEU A 10 0.84 -5.74 20.40
N LEU A 11 1.98 -6.42 20.50
CA LEU A 11 2.99 -6.43 19.44
C LEU A 11 2.44 -7.04 18.16
N LEU A 12 1.69 -8.14 18.25
CA LEU A 12 1.03 -8.77 17.10
C LEU A 12 0.00 -7.83 16.46
N VAL A 13 -0.82 -7.15 17.26
CA VAL A 13 -1.79 -6.17 16.74
C VAL A 13 -1.12 -5.02 16.01
N LEU A 14 -0.02 -4.48 16.56
CA LEU A 14 0.76 -3.43 15.90
C LEU A 14 1.45 -3.96 14.63
N PHE A 15 2.00 -5.16 14.65
CA PHE A 15 2.65 -5.79 13.51
C PHE A 15 1.68 -6.03 12.34
N PHE A 16 0.44 -6.45 12.63
CA PHE A 16 -0.61 -6.66 11.63
C PHE A 16 -1.42 -5.41 11.30
N SER A 17 -1.14 -4.26 11.93
CA SER A 17 -1.82 -3.00 11.63
C SER A 17 -1.76 -2.54 10.17
N PRO A 18 -0.67 -2.75 9.40
CA PRO A 18 -0.66 -2.41 7.97
C PRO A 18 -1.68 -3.23 7.17
N VAL A 19 -1.94 -4.49 7.58
CA VAL A 19 -2.93 -5.36 6.95
C VAL A 19 -4.34 -4.86 7.22
N LEU A 20 -4.61 -4.37 8.43
CA LEU A 20 -5.89 -3.74 8.77
C LEU A 20 -6.12 -2.48 7.92
N ILE A 21 -5.11 -1.59 7.84
CA ILE A 21 -5.18 -0.36 7.02
C ILE A 21 -5.44 -0.72 5.55
N LEU A 22 -4.74 -1.72 5.03
CA LEU A 22 -4.95 -2.25 3.68
C LEU A 22 -6.40 -2.75 3.48
N ALA A 23 -6.91 -3.59 4.38
CA ALA A 23 -8.24 -4.17 4.26
C ALA A 23 -9.32 -3.09 4.20
N ILE A 24 -9.22 -2.09 5.08
CA ILE A 24 -10.12 -0.93 5.09
C ILE A 24 -9.94 -0.09 3.81
N HIS A 25 -8.70 0.14 3.35
CA HIS A 25 -8.47 0.87 2.12
C HIS A 25 -9.04 0.18 0.88
N ILE A 26 -8.93 -1.15 0.78
CA ILE A 26 -9.60 -1.94 -0.28
C ILE A 26 -11.10 -1.75 -0.22
N LEU A 27 -11.70 -1.85 0.97
CA LEU A 27 -13.14 -1.70 1.16
C LEU A 27 -13.61 -0.33 0.67
N PHE A 28 -12.97 0.75 1.14
CA PHE A 28 -13.30 2.11 0.73
C PHE A 28 -13.04 2.36 -0.77
N SER A 29 -11.97 1.78 -1.33
CA SER A 29 -11.69 1.88 -2.77
C SER A 29 -12.76 1.20 -3.60
N ARG A 30 -13.20 0.00 -3.20
CA ARG A 30 -14.29 -0.72 -3.89
C ARG A 30 -15.61 0.02 -3.78
N ILE A 31 -15.95 0.54 -2.60
CA ILE A 31 -17.15 1.36 -2.42
C ILE A 31 -17.07 2.59 -3.34
N ALA A 32 -15.94 3.29 -3.36
CA ALA A 32 -15.72 4.45 -4.22
C ALA A 32 -15.87 4.11 -5.72
N LEU A 33 -15.40 2.94 -6.16
CA LEU A 33 -15.58 2.45 -7.52
C LEU A 33 -17.06 2.16 -7.84
N VAL A 34 -17.78 1.48 -6.93
CA VAL A 34 -19.20 1.15 -7.11
C VAL A 34 -20.07 2.41 -7.18
N ILE A 35 -19.81 3.40 -6.33
CA ILE A 35 -20.54 4.67 -6.35
C ILE A 35 -20.02 5.66 -7.42
N LYS A 36 -19.07 5.25 -8.26
CA LYS A 36 -18.43 6.08 -9.29
C LYS A 36 -17.92 7.42 -8.74
N SER A 37 -17.32 7.38 -7.55
CA SER A 37 -16.78 8.57 -6.90
C SER A 37 -15.69 9.21 -7.77
N ARG A 38 -15.77 10.54 -7.94
CA ARG A 38 -14.74 11.33 -8.63
C ARG A 38 -13.60 11.76 -7.70
N ARG A 39 -13.60 11.30 -6.45
CA ARG A 39 -12.58 11.69 -5.47
C ARG A 39 -11.22 11.11 -5.86
N PRO A 40 -10.12 11.86 -5.67
CA PRO A 40 -8.79 11.36 -5.98
C PRO A 40 -8.45 10.15 -5.08
N PRO A 41 -7.70 9.16 -5.57
CA PRO A 41 -7.39 7.95 -4.78
C PRO A 41 -6.65 8.23 -3.47
N GLN A 42 -5.83 9.29 -3.42
CA GLN A 42 -5.16 9.78 -2.21
C GLN A 42 -6.16 10.16 -1.11
N PHE A 43 -7.29 10.77 -1.48
CA PHE A 43 -8.33 11.15 -0.54
C PHE A 43 -9.00 9.90 0.05
N ILE A 44 -9.26 8.89 -0.78
CA ILE A 44 -9.83 7.61 -0.34
C ILE A 44 -8.87 6.92 0.65
N CYS A 45 -7.56 6.96 0.39
CA CYS A 45 -6.54 6.43 1.29
C CYS A 45 -6.55 7.12 2.67
N VAL A 46 -6.64 8.45 2.71
CA VAL A 46 -6.70 9.21 3.98
C VAL A 46 -7.95 8.86 4.76
N ILE A 47 -9.11 8.83 4.10
CA ILE A 47 -10.37 8.43 4.74
C ILE A 47 -10.25 7.01 5.28
N ALA A 48 -9.68 6.08 4.52
CA ALA A 48 -9.48 4.71 4.98
C ALA A 48 -8.60 4.62 6.24
N ILE A 49 -7.51 5.39 6.34
CA ILE A 49 -6.64 5.42 7.53
C ILE A 49 -7.40 5.96 8.74
N ILE A 50 -8.18 7.04 8.56
CA ILE A 50 -9.01 7.59 9.63
C ILE A 50 -10.02 6.55 10.12
N PHE A 51 -10.75 5.90 9.22
CA PHE A 51 -11.73 4.88 9.58
C PHE A 51 -11.11 3.60 10.12
N ALA A 52 -9.86 3.28 9.76
CA ALA A 52 -9.13 2.13 10.30
C ALA A 52 -8.77 2.29 11.80
N ASN A 53 -8.77 3.52 12.34
CA ASN A 53 -8.60 3.74 13.78
C ASN A 53 -9.76 3.13 14.59
N LEU A 54 -10.99 3.10 14.06
CA LEU A 54 -12.15 2.57 14.77
C LEU A 54 -12.02 1.07 15.10
N PRO A 55 -11.85 0.14 14.12
CA PRO A 55 -11.66 -1.26 14.43
C PRO A 55 -10.36 -1.52 15.23
N PHE A 56 -9.34 -0.70 15.05
CA PHE A 56 -8.10 -0.79 15.82
C PHE A 56 -8.31 -0.48 17.31
N ILE A 57 -9.00 0.61 17.64
CA ILE A 57 -9.36 0.96 19.02
C ILE A 57 -10.24 -0.12 19.64
N LEU A 58 -11.25 -0.59 18.91
CA LEU A 58 -12.14 -1.66 19.40
C LEU A 58 -11.36 -2.93 19.72
N LEU A 59 -10.41 -3.31 18.87
CA LEU A 59 -9.53 -4.46 19.10
C LEU A 59 -8.64 -4.27 20.33
N LEU A 60 -8.05 -3.09 20.51
CA LEU A 60 -7.23 -2.78 21.69
C LEU A 60 -8.04 -2.79 22.98
N CYS A 61 -9.24 -2.20 22.97
CA CYS A 61 -10.15 -2.24 24.11
C CYS A 61 -10.57 -3.67 24.45
N ALA A 62 -10.93 -4.48 23.45
CA ALA A 62 -11.29 -5.88 23.66
C ALA A 62 -10.15 -6.72 24.28
N LEU A 63 -8.90 -6.45 23.88
CA LEU A 63 -7.73 -7.12 24.43
C LEU A 63 -7.35 -6.61 25.82
N SER A 64 -7.62 -5.33 26.12
CA SER A 64 -7.28 -4.69 27.40
C SER A 64 -8.34 -4.94 28.50
N LEU A 65 -9.60 -5.18 28.12
CA LEU A 65 -10.73 -5.37 29.05
C LEU A 65 -11.00 -6.83 29.40
N ASN A 66 -10.24 -7.80 28.88
CA ASN A 66 -10.51 -9.22 29.13
C ASN A 66 -10.09 -9.62 30.57
N PRO A 67 -11.03 -9.85 31.51
CA PRO A 67 -10.73 -10.02 32.94
C PRO A 67 -9.95 -11.30 33.23
N TYR A 68 -10.06 -12.30 32.36
CA TYR A 68 -9.38 -13.59 32.52
C TYR A 68 -7.86 -13.52 32.29
N ARG A 69 -7.36 -12.47 31.64
CA ARG A 69 -5.92 -12.25 31.41
C ARG A 69 -5.25 -11.40 32.50
N SER A 70 -6.04 -10.71 33.33
CA SER A 70 -5.57 -9.88 34.45
C SER A 70 -5.33 -10.69 35.73
N GLY A 71 -4.82 -11.92 35.59
CA GLY A 71 -4.41 -12.77 36.71
C GLY A 71 -3.12 -12.26 37.34
N GLY A 72 -3.22 -11.24 38.20
CA GLY A 72 -2.14 -10.77 39.05
C GLY A 72 -1.87 -9.27 38.92
N GLY A 73 -2.22 -8.55 39.99
CA GLY A 73 -1.88 -7.17 40.34
C GLY A 73 -1.03 -6.40 39.33
N VAL A 74 -1.69 -5.79 38.35
CA VAL A 74 -1.15 -4.64 37.64
C VAL A 74 -1.85 -3.45 38.24
N SER A 75 -1.10 -2.66 39.01
CA SER A 75 -1.49 -1.33 39.47
C SER A 75 -2.30 -0.58 38.42
N ASP A 76 -3.40 0.06 38.84
CA ASP A 76 -4.36 0.89 38.07
C ASP A 76 -3.77 2.03 37.21
N PHE A 77 -2.45 2.13 37.15
CA PHE A 77 -1.74 3.02 36.26
C PHE A 77 -1.41 2.29 34.95
N SER A 78 -1.98 2.78 33.85
CA SER A 78 -1.39 2.82 32.50
C SER A 78 -2.12 2.15 31.31
N ILE A 79 -3.44 1.91 31.37
CA ILE A 79 -4.24 1.59 30.15
C ILE A 79 -4.22 2.77 29.17
N ALA A 80 -4.49 3.98 29.67
CA ALA A 80 -4.53 5.20 28.86
C ALA A 80 -3.23 5.49 28.08
N PRO A 81 -2.03 5.51 28.69
CA PRO A 81 -0.78 5.68 27.95
C PRO A 81 -0.46 4.51 27.02
N THR A 82 -0.88 3.27 27.32
CA THR A 82 -0.72 2.13 26.41
C THR A 82 -1.57 2.31 25.15
N LEU A 83 -2.83 2.71 25.30
CA LEU A 83 -3.73 3.03 24.18
C LEU A 83 -3.18 4.20 23.37
N LEU A 84 -2.72 5.26 24.05
CA LEU A 84 -2.13 6.43 23.40
C LEU A 84 -0.90 6.05 22.58
N TYR A 85 0.02 5.27 23.16
CA TYR A 85 1.20 4.76 22.47
C TYR A 85 0.81 3.95 21.22
N ALA A 86 -0.11 2.99 21.37
CA ALA A 86 -0.55 2.15 20.27
C ALA A 86 -1.22 2.97 19.14
N LEU A 87 -2.00 4.00 19.48
CA LEU A 87 -2.60 4.91 18.53
C LEU A 87 -1.57 5.76 17.78
N ILE A 88 -0.55 6.27 18.47
CA ILE A 88 0.54 7.01 17.84
C ILE A 88 1.26 6.11 16.83
N VAL A 89 1.66 4.90 17.25
CA VAL A 89 2.35 3.95 16.37
C VAL A 89 1.47 3.57 15.17
N PHE A 90 0.19 3.27 15.39
CA PHE A 90 -0.75 2.96 14.33
C PHE A 90 -0.87 4.08 13.29
N ASN A 91 -0.98 5.33 13.74
CA ASN A 91 -1.09 6.47 12.84
C ASN A 91 0.24 6.77 12.12
N LEU A 92 1.40 6.50 12.73
CA LEU A 92 2.71 6.57 12.05
C LEU A 92 2.83 5.52 10.94
N VAL A 93 2.32 4.31 11.18
CA VAL A 93 2.23 3.26 10.14
C VAL A 93 1.29 3.72 9.02
N GLY A 94 0.13 4.28 9.34
CA GLY A 94 -0.80 4.86 8.36
C GLY A 94 -0.19 6.01 7.57
N TYR A 95 0.58 6.88 8.21
CA TYR A 95 1.31 7.96 7.56
C TYR A 95 2.36 7.45 6.59
N THR A 96 3.13 6.43 6.99
CA THR A 96 4.12 5.77 6.12
C THR A 96 3.44 5.12 4.92
N TYR A 97 2.32 4.43 5.15
CA TYR A 97 1.48 3.84 4.11
C TYR A 97 1.00 4.89 3.11
N PHE A 98 0.48 6.02 3.60
CA PHE A 98 0.03 7.14 2.78
C PHE A 98 1.16 7.69 1.91
N HIS A 99 2.37 7.85 2.45
CA HIS A 99 3.51 8.33 1.67
C HIS A 99 3.92 7.38 0.55
N ILE A 100 3.98 6.07 0.82
CA ILE A 100 4.28 5.06 -0.21
C ILE A 100 3.25 5.16 -1.35
N TYR A 101 1.98 5.29 -0.99
CA TYR A 101 0.90 5.45 -1.96
C TYR A 101 1.00 6.77 -2.73
N ASN A 102 1.25 7.87 -2.03
CA ASN A 102 1.36 9.21 -2.61
C ASN A 102 2.56 9.34 -3.55
N MET A 103 3.69 8.72 -3.22
CA MET A 103 4.87 8.70 -4.09
C MET A 103 4.57 8.01 -5.43
N SER A 104 3.78 6.93 -5.41
CA SER A 104 3.38 6.20 -6.62
C SER A 104 2.51 7.07 -7.55
N GLU A 105 1.55 7.80 -6.99
CA GLU A 105 0.71 8.74 -7.74
C GLU A 105 1.48 9.98 -8.21
N THR A 106 2.35 10.53 -7.36
CA THR A 106 3.18 11.69 -7.67
C THR A 106 4.12 11.39 -8.84
N ALA A 107 4.79 10.24 -8.83
CA ALA A 107 5.65 9.81 -9.92
C ALA A 107 4.90 9.72 -11.27
N ARG A 108 3.64 9.26 -11.24
CA ARG A 108 2.78 9.21 -12.43
C ARG A 108 2.42 10.61 -12.94
N ARG A 109 2.04 11.53 -12.05
CA ARG A 109 1.69 12.91 -12.42
C ARG A 109 2.88 13.68 -12.98
N VAL A 110 4.04 13.60 -12.32
CA VAL A 110 5.29 14.25 -12.78
C VAL A 110 5.67 13.77 -14.17
N ARG A 111 5.53 12.46 -14.44
CA ARG A 111 5.81 11.90 -15.76
C ARG A 111 4.86 12.45 -16.82
N ILE A 112 3.55 12.46 -16.56
CA ILE A 112 2.56 13.02 -17.49
C ILE A 112 2.87 14.50 -17.79
N LEU A 113 3.22 15.29 -16.77
CA LEU A 113 3.59 16.70 -16.94
C LEU A 113 4.86 16.86 -17.77
N TYR A 114 5.89 16.04 -17.53
CA TYR A 114 7.12 16.02 -18.32
C TYR A 114 6.85 15.68 -19.79
N ASP A 115 5.97 14.70 -20.04
CA ASP A 115 5.61 14.28 -21.41
C ASP A 115 4.86 15.40 -22.15
N ILE A 116 3.95 16.12 -21.47
CA ILE A 116 3.26 17.30 -22.03
C ILE A 116 4.26 18.42 -22.35
N TYR A 117 5.18 18.70 -21.41
CA TYR A 117 6.17 19.76 -21.57
C TYR A 117 7.15 19.46 -22.71
N SER A 118 7.65 18.22 -22.80
CA SER A 118 8.62 17.81 -23.83
C SER A 118 8.05 17.79 -25.24
N LYS A 119 6.74 17.54 -25.40
CA LYS A 119 6.07 17.45 -26.71
C LYS A 119 5.27 18.71 -27.10
N GLY A 120 5.17 19.70 -26.23
CA GLY A 120 4.49 20.98 -26.47
C GLY A 120 2.95 20.90 -26.43
N SER A 121 2.34 19.81 -26.89
CA SER A 121 0.94 19.46 -26.65
C SER A 121 0.72 17.95 -26.79
N LEU A 122 -0.24 17.37 -26.07
CA LEU A 122 -0.62 15.96 -26.18
C LEU A 122 -2.12 15.88 -26.47
N ALA A 123 -2.50 15.45 -27.68
CA ALA A 123 -3.88 15.08 -27.94
C ALA A 123 -4.21 13.79 -27.16
N LYS A 124 -5.47 13.59 -26.79
CA LYS A 124 -5.89 12.38 -26.03
C LYS A 124 -5.58 11.07 -26.78
N SER A 125 -5.58 11.12 -28.13
CA SER A 125 -5.13 10.04 -29.02
C SER A 125 -3.62 9.79 -28.97
N ASP A 126 -2.81 10.83 -28.80
CA ASP A 126 -1.35 10.72 -28.68
C ASP A 126 -0.93 10.24 -27.30
N ILE A 127 -1.76 10.44 -26.26
CA ILE A 127 -1.57 9.81 -24.95
C ILE A 127 -1.66 8.29 -25.11
N ASP A 128 -2.61 7.76 -25.89
CA ASP A 128 -2.74 6.32 -26.13
C ASP A 128 -1.64 5.77 -27.07
N GLU A 129 -1.19 6.55 -28.07
CA GLU A 129 -0.10 6.13 -28.98
C GLU A 129 1.31 6.32 -28.42
N SER A 130 1.58 7.32 -27.60
CA SER A 130 2.87 7.45 -26.89
C SER A 130 2.91 6.73 -25.54
N TYR A 131 1.77 6.19 -25.10
CA TYR A 131 1.71 5.01 -24.23
C TYR A 131 1.89 3.69 -24.99
N LYS A 132 2.33 3.67 -26.26
CA LYS A 132 2.86 2.45 -26.87
C LYS A 132 3.86 1.86 -25.89
N LYS A 133 3.53 0.66 -25.42
CA LYS A 133 4.15 0.01 -24.26
C LYS A 133 5.67 -0.02 -24.36
N ASP A 134 6.22 0.04 -25.57
CA ASP A 134 7.62 -0.17 -25.89
C ASP A 134 8.56 0.94 -25.37
N ASP A 135 8.22 2.24 -25.50
CA ASP A 135 9.11 3.33 -25.04
C ASP A 135 9.15 3.43 -23.51
N MET A 136 8.00 3.26 -22.86
CA MET A 136 7.95 3.20 -21.40
C MET A 136 8.61 1.94 -20.84
N VAL A 137 8.55 0.82 -21.57
CA VAL A 137 9.23 -0.42 -21.21
C VAL A 137 10.75 -0.26 -21.41
N ALA A 138 11.21 0.41 -22.47
CA ALA A 138 12.63 0.65 -22.72
C ALA A 138 13.29 1.49 -21.62
N ILE A 139 12.70 2.64 -21.26
CA ILE A 139 13.21 3.52 -20.18
C ILE A 139 13.21 2.80 -18.82
N ARG A 140 12.20 1.95 -18.57
CA ARG A 140 12.12 1.16 -17.32
C ARG A 140 13.15 0.04 -17.31
N LEU A 141 13.34 -0.67 -18.43
CA LEU A 141 14.36 -1.71 -18.57
C LEU A 141 15.76 -1.13 -18.41
N GLU A 142 16.03 0.06 -18.96
CA GLU A 142 17.32 0.74 -18.82
C GLU A 142 17.62 1.14 -17.37
N ARG A 143 16.62 1.65 -16.64
CA ARG A 143 16.77 1.88 -15.19
C ARG A 143 16.97 0.59 -14.41
N LEU A 144 16.22 -0.47 -14.71
CA LEU A 144 16.37 -1.75 -14.03
C LEU A 144 17.75 -2.38 -14.31
N LEU A 145 18.29 -2.21 -15.52
CA LEU A 145 19.67 -2.59 -15.87
C LEU A 145 20.69 -1.75 -15.10
N GLY A 146 20.52 -0.42 -15.07
CA GLY A 146 21.42 0.50 -14.37
C GLY A 146 21.42 0.31 -12.84
N LEU A 147 20.31 -0.16 -12.28
CA LEU A 147 20.19 -0.53 -10.87
C LEU A 147 20.67 -1.96 -10.57
N GLY A 148 21.14 -2.71 -11.57
CA GLY A 148 21.56 -4.10 -11.42
C GLY A 148 20.42 -5.06 -11.04
N GLN A 149 19.17 -4.68 -11.26
CA GLN A 149 17.99 -5.48 -10.89
C GLN A 149 17.62 -6.50 -11.97
N ILE A 150 18.04 -6.26 -13.21
CA ILE A 150 17.94 -7.20 -14.34
C ILE A 150 19.27 -7.24 -15.09
N ARG A 151 19.57 -8.38 -15.72
CA ARG A 151 20.72 -8.59 -16.62
C ARG A 151 20.23 -8.78 -18.04
N LYS A 152 20.99 -8.29 -19.03
CA LYS A 152 20.71 -8.54 -20.45
C LYS A 152 21.72 -9.57 -20.97
N GLU A 153 21.25 -10.75 -21.33
CA GLU A 153 22.07 -11.82 -21.92
C GLU A 153 21.44 -12.29 -23.24
N LYS A 154 22.22 -12.33 -24.32
CA LYS A 154 21.80 -12.83 -25.66
C LYS A 154 20.48 -12.22 -26.17
N GLY A 155 20.23 -10.95 -25.91
CA GLY A 155 19.02 -10.25 -26.36
C GLY A 155 17.78 -10.48 -25.48
N ALA A 156 17.87 -11.28 -24.41
CA ALA A 156 16.81 -11.48 -23.42
C ALA A 156 17.16 -10.83 -22.08
N TYR A 157 16.13 -10.42 -21.33
CA TYR A 157 16.26 -9.82 -20.01
C TYR A 157 16.00 -10.88 -18.92
N PHE A 158 16.93 -11.03 -17.99
CA PHE A 158 16.87 -11.95 -16.87
C PHE A 158 16.82 -11.18 -15.55
N LEU A 159 15.99 -11.62 -14.60
CA LEU A 159 15.91 -11.00 -13.27
C LEU A 159 17.14 -11.36 -12.43
N ASP A 160 17.77 -10.36 -11.81
CA ASP A 160 18.97 -10.55 -10.99
C ASP A 160 18.68 -10.60 -9.48
N GLY A 161 17.49 -11.09 -9.09
CA GLY A 161 17.13 -11.19 -7.69
C GLY A 161 15.70 -11.65 -7.47
N ARG A 162 15.51 -12.63 -6.59
CA ARG A 162 14.18 -13.17 -6.26
C ARG A 162 13.35 -12.20 -5.39
N VAL A 163 14.00 -11.38 -4.57
CA VAL A 163 13.33 -10.46 -3.63
C VAL A 163 12.53 -9.39 -4.36
N LEU A 164 13.10 -8.79 -5.40
CA LEU A 164 12.42 -7.74 -6.18
C LEU A 164 11.23 -8.29 -6.96
N TYR A 165 11.35 -9.51 -7.47
CA TYR A 165 10.26 -10.23 -8.10
C TYR A 165 9.08 -10.43 -7.14
N TYR A 166 9.34 -10.88 -5.90
CA TYR A 166 8.29 -11.01 -4.90
C TYR A 166 7.66 -9.67 -4.51
N GLY A 167 8.45 -8.61 -4.39
CA GLY A 167 7.92 -7.24 -4.17
C GLY A 167 7.02 -6.77 -5.31
N ALA A 168 7.40 -7.04 -6.56
CA ALA A 168 6.60 -6.72 -7.75
C ALA A 168 5.30 -7.53 -7.80
N VAL A 169 5.35 -8.83 -7.47
CA VAL A 169 4.15 -9.69 -7.38
C VAL A 169 3.21 -9.20 -6.28
N LEU A 170 3.75 -8.82 -5.12
CA LEU A 170 2.97 -8.27 -4.00
C LEU A 170 2.27 -6.96 -4.39
N LEU A 171 3.01 -6.03 -5.01
CA LEU A 171 2.47 -4.77 -5.51
C LEU A 171 1.42 -4.98 -6.60
N ALA A 172 1.62 -5.93 -7.52
CA ALA A 172 0.66 -6.23 -8.58
C ALA A 172 -0.61 -6.90 -8.05
N PHE A 173 -0.48 -7.78 -7.06
CA PHE A 173 -1.61 -8.35 -6.34
C PHE A 173 -2.39 -7.26 -5.59
N TRP A 174 -1.67 -6.38 -4.90
CA TRP A 174 -2.21 -5.25 -4.17
C TRP A 174 -2.96 -4.26 -5.07
N SER A 175 -2.37 -3.89 -6.20
CA SER A 175 -2.99 -2.98 -7.17
C SER A 175 -4.27 -3.57 -7.75
N ARG A 176 -4.27 -4.87 -8.03
CA ARG A 176 -5.47 -5.60 -8.48
C ARG A 176 -6.57 -5.59 -7.42
N LEU A 177 -6.22 -5.69 -6.14
CA LEU A 177 -7.17 -5.64 -5.03
C LEU A 177 -7.82 -4.27 -4.86
N ILE A 178 -7.05 -3.20 -5.07
CA ILE A 178 -7.49 -1.80 -4.98
C ILE A 178 -8.21 -1.33 -6.25
N GLY A 179 -8.06 -2.05 -7.37
CA GLY A 179 -8.68 -1.69 -8.66
C GLY A 179 -7.87 -0.69 -9.48
N LEU A 180 -6.58 -0.51 -9.15
CA LEU A 180 -5.62 0.21 -9.98
C LEU A 180 -5.09 -0.74 -11.05
N SER A 181 -5.42 -0.52 -12.33
CA SER A 181 -4.91 -1.31 -13.46
C SER A 181 -3.44 -0.97 -13.74
N ILE A 182 -2.53 -1.53 -12.93
CA ILE A 182 -1.08 -1.41 -13.17
C ILE A 182 -0.62 -2.43 -14.21
N MET A 183 -1.38 -3.51 -14.44
CA MET A 183 -1.05 -4.50 -15.48
C MET A 183 -1.75 -4.19 -16.80
N PRO A 184 -1.01 -4.16 -17.93
CA PRO A 184 -1.62 -4.12 -19.25
C PRO A 184 -2.36 -5.43 -19.55
N ASP A 185 -3.51 -5.35 -20.22
CA ASP A 185 -4.46 -6.44 -20.48
C ASP A 185 -3.89 -7.71 -21.18
N GLY A 186 -2.63 -7.68 -21.62
CA GLY A 186 -1.97 -8.78 -22.34
C GLY A 186 -1.56 -9.98 -21.48
N TYR A 187 -1.65 -9.91 -20.15
CA TYR A 187 -1.33 -11.03 -19.23
C TYR A 187 -2.58 -11.78 -18.73
N ARG A 188 -3.75 -11.58 -19.35
CA ARG A 188 -4.88 -12.50 -19.20
C ARG A 188 -4.52 -13.82 -19.90
N LYS A 189 -3.99 -14.78 -19.14
CA LYS A 189 -4.12 -16.18 -19.54
C LYS A 189 -5.62 -16.47 -19.68
N LYS A 190 -6.09 -16.61 -20.93
CA LYS A 190 -7.33 -17.32 -21.23
C LYS A 190 -7.18 -18.71 -20.59
N ARG A 191 -7.87 -18.92 -19.48
CA ARG A 191 -8.34 -20.25 -19.10
C ARG A 191 -9.75 -20.37 -19.62
#